data_AF-H1SIT6-F1
#
_entry.id   AF-H1SIT6-F1
#
_cell.length_a   1.000
_cell.length_b   1.000
_cell.length_c   1.000
_cell.angle_alpha   90.00
_cell.angle_beta   90.00
_cell.angle_gamma   90.00
#
_symmetry.space_group_name_H-M   'P 1'
#
loop_
_entity.id
_entity.type
_entity.pdbx_description
1 polymer ?
#
loop_
_entity_poly.entity_id
_entity_poly.type
_entity_poly.pdbx_seq_one_letter_code
_entity_poly.pdbx_strand_id
1 'polypeptide(L)' 'MMQIGIPQERRSGEARVAAIHETVKKQVKPGHQVVVQAGAGMRTSQA' A
#
# COMPACT_ATOMS: atom_id res chain seq x y z
N MET A 1 8.01 16.59 -4.09
CA MET A 1 7.17 16.05 -2.99
C MET A 1 5.88 15.54 -3.63
N MET A 2 5.35 14.37 -3.22
CA MET A 2 4.16 13.77 -3.84
C MET A 2 3.27 13.11 -2.78
N GLN A 3 1.98 12.97 -3.09
CA GLN A 3 1.05 12.16 -2.32
C GLN A 3 0.76 10.86 -3.08
N ILE A 4 0.94 9.72 -2.42
CA ILE A 4 0.81 8.39 -3.00
C ILE A 4 -0.29 7.64 -2.24
N GLY A 5 -1.34 7.22 -2.96
CA GLY A 5 -2.46 6.47 -2.41
C GLY A 5 -2.27 4.97 -2.61
N ILE A 6 -2.53 4.18 -1.56
CA ILE A 6 -2.57 2.71 -1.60
C ILE A 6 -4.00 2.27 -1.28
N PRO A 7 -4.86 2.03 -2.30
CA PRO A 7 -6.23 1.59 -2.09
C PRO A 7 -6.31 0.10 -1.75
N GLN A 8 -7.45 -0.32 -1.19
CA GLN A 8 -7.78 -1.72 -1.06
C GLN A 8 -8.32 -2.25 -2.39
N GLU A 9 -7.76 -3.35 -2.88
CA GLU A 9 -8.27 -4.03 -4.07
C GLU A 9 -9.72 -4.48 -3.89
N ARG A 10 -10.58 -4.22 -4.87
CA ARG A 10 -12.02 -4.56 -4.79
C ARG A 10 -12.43 -5.77 -5.60
N ARG A 11 -11.57 -6.23 -6.52
CA ARG A 11 -11.87 -7.39 -7.36
C ARG A 11 -12.03 -8.63 -6.49
N SER A 12 -13.08 -9.42 -6.75
CA SER A 12 -13.31 -10.68 -6.03
C SER A 12 -12.12 -11.63 -6.25
N GLY A 13 -11.64 -12.24 -5.17
CA GLY A 13 -10.45 -13.10 -5.17
C GLY A 13 -9.10 -12.38 -5.28
N GLU A 14 -9.07 -11.05 -5.41
CA GLU A 14 -7.82 -10.30 -5.48
C GLU A 14 -7.27 -9.98 -4.09
N ALA A 15 -6.11 -10.57 -3.77
CA ALA A 15 -5.45 -10.43 -2.49
C ALA A 15 -4.20 -9.54 -2.55
N ARG A 16 -3.75 -9.15 -3.74
CA ARG A 16 -2.54 -8.32 -3.91
C ARG A 16 -2.72 -6.93 -3.30
N VAL A 17 -1.60 -6.25 -3.07
CA VAL A 17 -1.53 -4.87 -2.60
C VAL A 17 -0.44 -4.13 -3.38
N ALA A 18 -0.68 -2.86 -3.69
CA ALA A 18 0.23 -2.05 -4.52
C ALA A 18 1.60 -1.80 -3.87
N ALA A 19 1.69 -1.81 -2.53
CA ALA A 19 2.94 -1.67 -1.81
C ALA A 19 2.91 -2.39 -0.46
N ILE A 20 4.03 -3.03 -0.12
CA ILE A 20 4.31 -3.66 1.18
C ILE A 20 5.12 -2.71 2.07
N HIS A 21 5.33 -3.10 3.34
CA HIS A 21 6.02 -2.28 4.35
C HIS A 21 7.37 -1.73 3.86
N GLU A 22 8.18 -2.55 3.19
CA GLU A 22 9.49 -2.14 2.69
C GLU A 22 9.37 -1.05 1.62
N THR A 23 8.44 -1.21 0.68
CA THR A 23 8.16 -0.24 -0.39
C THR A 23 7.63 1.07 0.18
N VAL A 24 6.72 1.01 1.16
CA VAL A 24 6.19 2.21 1.84
C VAL A 24 7.32 2.98 2.53
N LYS A 25 8.22 2.28 3.26
CA LYS A 25 9.40 2.92 3.86
C LYS A 25 10.27 3.62 2.83
N LYS A 26 10.50 3.00 1.66
CA LYS A 26 11.25 3.59 0.56
C LYS A 26 10.59 4.83 -0.04
N GLN A 27 9.26 4.90 -0.06
CA GLN A 27 8.50 6.06 -0.55
C GLN A 27 8.47 7.20 0.48
N VAL A 28 8.36 6.89 1.78
CA VAL A 28 8.34 7.91 2.84
C VAL A 28 9.73 8.53 3.06
N LYS A 29 10.81 7.75 2.93
CA LYS A 29 12.20 8.22 3.14
C LYS A 29 12.60 9.49 2.36
N PRO A 30 12.30 9.63 1.05
CA PRO A 30 12.55 10.87 0.30
C PRO A 30 11.51 11.98 0.54
N GLY A 31 10.57 11.81 1.48
CA GLY A 31 9.60 12.82 1.87
C GLY A 31 8.27 12.80 1.10
N HIS A 32 7.89 11.69 0.46
CA HIS A 32 6.54 11.54 -0.09
C HIS A 32 5.53 11.22 1.01
N GLN A 33 4.31 11.74 0.90
CA GLN A 33 3.22 11.40 1.79
C GLN A 33 2.52 10.15 1.25
N VAL A 34 2.51 9.07 2.04
CA VAL A 34 1.83 7.83 1.67
C VAL A 34 0.55 7.71 2.48
N VAL A 35 -0.58 7.53 1.79
CA VAL A 35 -1.91 7.35 2.39
C VAL A 35 -2.41 5.96 2.06
N VAL A 36 -2.65 5.16 3.09
CA VAL A 36 -3.12 3.77 2.94
C VAL A 36 -4.59 3.69 3.32
N GLN A 37 -5.42 3.11 2.45
CA GLN A 37 -6.81 2.83 2.79
C GLN A 37 -6.87 1.74 3.86
N ALA A 38 -7.71 1.93 4.88
CA ALA A 38 -7.97 0.91 5.88
C ALA A 38 -8.39 -0.41 5.21
N GLY A 39 -7.71 -1.51 5.55
CA GLY A 39 -7.95 -2.83 4.98
C GLY A 39 -7.14 -3.16 3.73
N ALA A 40 -6.37 -2.22 3.16
CA ALA A 40 -5.42 -2.53 2.09
C ALA A 40 -4.35 -3.52 2.58
N GLY A 41 -4.09 -4.58 1.82
CA GLY A 41 -3.11 -5.61 2.17
C GLY A 41 -3.56 -6.63 3.24
N MET A 42 -4.71 -6.47 3.90
CA MET A 42 -5.19 -7.43 4.93
C MET A 42 -5.40 -8.85 4.41
N ARG A 43 -5.70 -9.01 3.12
CA ARG A 43 -5.91 -10.32 2.48
C ARG A 43 -4.62 -10.88 1.87
N THR A 44 -3.54 -10.10 1.86
CA THR A 44 -2.27 -10.50 1.26
C THR A 44 -1.51 -11.38 2.25
N SER A 45 -0.75 -12.35 1.74
CA SER A 45 0.07 -13.27 2.55
C SER A 45 1.51 -12.79 2.74
N GLN A 46 1.86 -11.62 2.20
CA GLN A 46 3.20 -11.04 2.28
C GLN A 46 3.40 -10.35 3.64
N ALA A 47 4.29 -10.91 4.45
CA ALA A 47 4.72 -10.38 5.75
C ALA A 47 5.65 -9.16 5.60
#